data_AF-W4QR43-F1
#
_entry.id   AF-W4QR43-F1
#
_cell.length_a   1.000
_cell.length_b   1.000
_cell.length_c   1.000
_cell.angle_alpha   90.00
_cell.angle_beta   90.00
_cell.angle_gamma   90.00
#
_symmetry.space_group_name_H-M   'P 1'
#
loop_
_entity.id
_entity.type
_entity.pdbx_description
1 polymer ?
#
loop_
_entity_poly.entity_id
_entity_poly.type
_entity_poly.pdbx_seq_one_letter_code
_entity_poly.pdbx_strand_id
1 'polypeptide(L)'
;MHYYLLAEKKQLPMIRIFSQAIQEINEYKLNLYDVNTLSYIEIQKNTAQIESVLLQNMADHFDQTNWKSVMNDFFFLKRLLMEKAEWIKGRTSPIIHSIIKESGATEDQLKCIEEKVEDVKDRLLTNSKELLSFERFVIEHVDELIGRFSFQKGIEEGELR
;
A
#
# COMPACT_ATOMS: atom_id res chain seq x y z
N MET A 1 -26.31 -3.27 19.89
CA MET A 1 -27.43 -2.68 19.12
C MET A 1 -27.09 -1.23 18.76
N HIS A 2 -26.53 -0.98 17.58
CA HIS A 2 -26.34 0.38 17.03
C HIS A 2 -26.68 0.46 15.53
N TYR A 3 -26.65 -0.68 14.81
CA TYR A 3 -26.96 -0.74 13.37
C TYR A 3 -28.43 -0.54 13.00
N TYR A 4 -29.38 -0.86 13.90
CA TYR A 4 -30.80 -0.80 13.57
C TYR A 4 -31.33 0.64 13.45
N LEU A 5 -30.70 1.59 14.13
CA LEU A 5 -31.13 3.00 14.15
C LEU A 5 -30.62 3.83 12.95
N LEU A 6 -29.63 3.35 12.18
CA LEU A 6 -29.22 3.99 10.92
C LEU A 6 -30.00 3.46 9.70
N ALA A 7 -30.91 2.51 9.90
CA ALA A 7 -31.56 1.77 8.81
C ALA A 7 -32.66 2.52 8.07
N GLU A 8 -32.95 3.77 8.43
CA GLU A 8 -34.16 4.41 7.95
C GLU A 8 -34.00 5.22 6.63
N LYS A 9 -32.80 5.50 6.11
CA LYS A 9 -32.68 6.26 4.83
C LYS A 9 -31.46 5.92 3.97
N LYS A 10 -31.67 5.19 2.86
CA LYS A 10 -30.91 5.16 1.58
C LYS A 10 -29.37 4.99 1.56
N GLN A 11 -28.66 4.99 2.70
CA GLN A 11 -27.19 4.88 2.79
C GLN A 11 -26.71 3.56 3.45
N LEU A 12 -27.65 2.68 3.77
CA LEU A 12 -27.37 1.38 4.40
C LEU A 12 -26.30 0.53 3.69
N PRO A 13 -26.25 0.46 2.34
CA PRO A 13 -25.23 -0.32 1.65
C PRO A 13 -23.81 0.21 1.90
N MET A 14 -23.62 1.53 1.82
CA MET A 14 -22.31 2.15 2.05
C MET A 14 -21.84 1.96 3.50
N ILE A 15 -22.73 2.16 4.49
CA ILE A 15 -22.39 1.92 5.90
C ILE A 15 -21.92 0.49 6.13
N ARG A 16 -22.56 -0.50 5.49
CA ARG A 16 -22.13 -1.90 5.56
C ARG A 16 -20.76 -2.11 4.93
N ILE A 17 -20.47 -1.51 3.78
CA ILE A 17 -19.16 -1.58 3.12
C ILE A 17 -18.06 -1.02 4.03
N PHE A 18 -18.27 0.16 4.61
CA PHE A 18 -17.31 0.73 5.56
C PHE A 18 -17.10 -0.17 6.78
N SER A 19 -18.19 -0.71 7.34
CA SER A 19 -18.12 -1.56 8.52
C SER A 19 -17.36 -2.86 8.25
N GLN A 20 -17.60 -3.47 7.09
CA GLN A 20 -16.88 -4.65 6.62
C GLN A 20 -15.39 -4.34 6.42
N ALA A 21 -15.07 -3.25 5.72
CA ALA A 21 -13.69 -2.84 5.52
C ALA A 21 -12.97 -2.56 6.84
N ILE A 22 -13.63 -1.94 7.82
CA ILE A 22 -13.05 -1.71 9.15
C ILE A 22 -12.73 -3.04 9.84
N GLN A 23 -13.62 -4.02 9.76
CA GLN A 23 -13.38 -5.35 10.32
C GLN A 23 -12.17 -6.02 9.64
N GLU A 24 -12.13 -6.05 8.30
CA GLU A 24 -11.04 -6.65 7.53
C GLU A 24 -9.70 -5.96 7.81
N ILE A 25 -9.67 -4.63 7.89
CA ILE A 25 -8.47 -3.87 8.27
C ILE A 25 -7.97 -4.32 9.65
N ASN A 26 -8.88 -4.53 10.61
CA ASN A 26 -8.49 -4.99 11.94
C ASN A 26 -7.93 -6.42 11.90
N GLU A 27 -8.51 -7.31 11.10
CA GLU A 27 -8.01 -8.68 10.89
C GLU A 27 -6.60 -8.66 10.27
N TYR A 28 -6.37 -7.86 9.23
CA TYR A 28 -5.04 -7.71 8.63
C TYR A 28 -4.02 -7.09 9.59
N LYS A 29 -4.44 -6.14 10.45
CA LYS A 29 -3.58 -5.58 11.50
C LYS A 29 -3.22 -6.62 12.56
N LEU A 30 -4.18 -7.47 12.94
CA LEU A 30 -3.93 -8.58 13.87
C LEU A 30 -2.93 -9.58 13.28
N ASN A 31 -3.04 -9.88 11.98
CA ASN A 31 -2.08 -10.75 11.31
C ASN A 31 -0.65 -10.20 11.36
N LEU A 32 -0.48 -8.87 11.36
CA LEU A 32 0.83 -8.21 11.48
C LEU A 32 1.36 -8.11 12.91
N TYR A 33 0.66 -8.63 13.93
CA TYR A 33 1.09 -8.46 15.32
C TYR A 33 2.34 -9.28 15.67
N ASP A 34 2.53 -10.46 15.06
CA ASP A 34 3.73 -11.30 15.24
C ASP A 34 4.64 -11.27 14.00
N VAL A 35 5.10 -10.06 13.65
CA VAL A 35 5.93 -9.78 12.47
C VAL A 35 7.15 -10.71 12.36
N ASN A 36 7.71 -11.17 13.49
CA ASN A 36 8.96 -11.94 13.51
C ASN A 36 8.82 -13.34 12.88
N THR A 37 7.59 -13.87 12.84
CA THR A 37 7.25 -15.17 12.25
C THR A 37 6.85 -15.08 10.78
N LEU A 38 6.56 -13.88 10.28
CA LEU A 38 6.03 -13.68 8.93
C LEU A 38 7.15 -13.50 7.91
N SER A 39 6.89 -14.01 6.71
CA SER A 39 7.67 -13.70 5.51
C SER A 39 7.38 -12.29 5.00
N TYR A 40 8.27 -11.74 4.16
CA TYR A 40 8.02 -10.45 3.48
C TYR A 40 6.71 -10.49 2.69
N ILE A 41 6.42 -11.60 2.00
CA ILE A 41 5.21 -11.77 1.17
C ILE A 41 3.95 -11.62 2.03
N GLU A 42 3.93 -12.18 3.23
CA GLU A 42 2.79 -12.07 4.16
C GLU A 42 2.65 -10.65 4.70
N ILE A 43 3.76 -10.00 5.06
CA ILE A 43 3.74 -8.62 5.54
C ILE A 43 3.28 -7.68 4.44
N GLN A 44 3.80 -7.84 3.22
CA GLN A 44 3.36 -7.12 2.02
C GLN A 44 1.86 -7.31 1.81
N LYS A 45 1.37 -8.55 1.82
CA LYS A 45 -0.05 -8.84 1.60
C LYS A 45 -0.93 -8.15 2.63
N ASN A 46 -0.66 -8.33 3.92
CA ASN A 46 -1.47 -7.72 4.98
C ASN A 46 -1.39 -6.18 4.93
N THR A 47 -0.20 -5.61 4.69
CA THR A 47 -0.01 -4.16 4.57
C THR A 47 -0.77 -3.59 3.38
N ALA A 48 -0.66 -4.22 2.20
CA ALA A 48 -1.38 -3.77 1.01
C ALA A 48 -2.90 -3.79 1.21
N GLN A 49 -3.42 -4.80 1.91
CA GLN A 49 -4.85 -4.89 2.22
C GLN A 49 -5.30 -3.84 3.24
N ILE A 50 -4.52 -3.58 4.30
CA ILE A 50 -4.82 -2.49 5.26
C ILE A 50 -5.01 -1.16 4.54
N GLU A 51 -4.16 -0.88 3.54
CA GLU A 51 -4.16 0.41 2.85
C GLU A 51 -5.25 0.51 1.77
N SER A 52 -5.77 -0.61 1.24
CA SER A 52 -6.59 -0.58 0.03
C SER A 52 -7.95 -1.28 0.13
N VAL A 53 -8.20 -2.13 1.14
CA VAL A 53 -9.39 -3.00 1.18
C VAL A 53 -10.72 -2.22 1.16
N LEU A 54 -10.75 -1.03 1.78
CA LEU A 54 -11.94 -0.17 1.71
C LEU A 54 -12.30 0.20 0.26
N LEU A 55 -11.30 0.64 -0.51
CA LEU A 55 -11.51 1.02 -1.90
C LEU A 55 -11.78 -0.21 -2.79
N GLN A 56 -11.18 -1.35 -2.46
CA GLN A 56 -11.49 -2.62 -3.12
C GLN A 56 -12.96 -3.04 -2.89
N ASN A 57 -13.47 -2.93 -1.67
CA ASN A 57 -14.87 -3.24 -1.35
C ASN A 57 -15.83 -2.25 -2.01
N MET A 58 -15.43 -0.98 -2.15
CA MET A 58 -16.18 0.00 -2.94
C MET A 58 -16.17 -0.36 -4.43
N ALA A 59 -15.02 -0.78 -4.96
CA ALA A 59 -14.90 -1.21 -6.35
C ALA A 59 -15.79 -2.43 -6.63
N ASP A 60 -15.84 -3.41 -5.73
CA ASP A 60 -16.77 -4.54 -5.80
C ASP A 60 -18.25 -4.07 -5.79
N HIS A 61 -18.58 -3.08 -4.96
CA HIS A 61 -19.95 -2.56 -4.88
C HIS A 61 -20.43 -1.85 -6.16
N PHE A 62 -19.51 -1.21 -6.88
CA PHE A 62 -19.81 -0.48 -8.12
C PHE A 62 -19.47 -1.29 -9.40
N ASP A 63 -19.25 -2.60 -9.27
CA ASP A 63 -18.86 -3.50 -10.37
C ASP A 63 -17.58 -3.03 -11.12
N GLN A 64 -16.67 -2.38 -10.41
CA GLN A 64 -15.37 -1.87 -10.89
C GLN A 64 -14.23 -2.78 -10.43
N THR A 65 -14.42 -4.09 -10.44
CA THR A 65 -13.48 -5.06 -9.82
C THR A 65 -12.08 -5.05 -10.45
N ASN A 66 -11.96 -4.62 -11.70
CA ASN A 66 -10.68 -4.40 -12.39
C ASN A 66 -9.78 -3.36 -11.70
N TRP A 67 -10.34 -2.46 -10.88
CA TRP A 67 -9.57 -1.49 -10.12
C TRP A 67 -8.86 -2.07 -8.90
N LYS A 68 -9.23 -3.27 -8.45
CA LYS A 68 -8.74 -3.81 -7.17
C LYS A 68 -7.24 -4.03 -7.15
N SER A 69 -6.70 -4.61 -8.23
CA SER A 69 -5.26 -4.88 -8.40
C SER A 69 -4.46 -3.57 -8.40
N VAL A 70 -4.91 -2.59 -9.16
CA VAL A 70 -4.31 -1.26 -9.26
C VAL A 70 -4.36 -0.51 -7.93
N MET A 71 -5.49 -0.50 -7.24
CA MET A 71 -5.62 0.12 -5.91
C MET A 71 -4.69 -0.56 -4.91
N ASN A 72 -4.68 -1.89 -4.86
CA ASN A 72 -3.82 -2.64 -3.95
C ASN A 72 -2.33 -2.26 -4.14
N ASP A 73 -1.85 -2.29 -5.39
CA ASP A 73 -0.45 -2.00 -5.68
C ASP A 73 -0.09 -0.53 -5.54
N PHE A 74 -0.97 0.41 -5.93
CA PHE A 74 -0.72 1.84 -5.79
C PHE A 74 -0.60 2.26 -4.32
N PHE A 75 -1.55 1.85 -3.48
CA PHE A 75 -1.52 2.20 -2.06
C PHE A 75 -0.37 1.50 -1.33
N PHE A 76 -0.04 0.26 -1.73
CA PHE A 76 1.14 -0.42 -1.22
C PHE A 76 2.44 0.29 -1.63
N LEU A 77 2.58 0.71 -2.89
CA LEU A 77 3.74 1.46 -3.38
C LEU A 77 3.91 2.76 -2.59
N LYS A 78 2.83 3.51 -2.40
CA LYS A 78 2.83 4.73 -1.57
C LYS A 78 3.32 4.45 -0.16
N ARG A 79 2.83 3.36 0.46
CA ARG A 79 3.24 2.95 1.79
C ARG A 79 4.72 2.58 1.85
N LEU A 80 5.21 1.81 0.89
CA LEU A 80 6.60 1.38 0.81
C LEU A 80 7.56 2.55 0.60
N LEU A 81 7.21 3.51 -0.26
CA LEU A 81 7.99 4.74 -0.46
C LEU A 81 8.08 5.58 0.82
N MET A 82 6.96 5.69 1.56
CA MET A 82 6.95 6.38 2.85
C MET A 82 7.83 5.67 3.88
N GLU A 83 7.77 4.34 3.96
CA GLU A 83 8.60 3.58 4.90
C GLU A 83 10.09 3.60 4.52
N LYS A 84 10.41 3.60 3.23
CA LYS A 84 11.78 3.86 2.73
C LYS A 84 12.28 5.23 3.21
N ALA A 85 11.49 6.28 3.06
CA ALA A 85 11.87 7.63 3.47
C ALA A 85 12.09 7.72 4.99
N GLU A 86 11.21 7.11 5.80
CA GLU A 86 11.39 7.05 7.25
C GLU A 86 12.62 6.20 7.65
N TRP A 87 12.94 5.14 6.90
CA TRP A 87 14.13 4.33 7.11
C TRP A 87 15.43 5.08 6.87
N ILE A 88 15.48 5.91 5.82
CA ILE A 88 16.62 6.81 5.59
C ILE A 88 16.83 7.76 6.77
N LYS A 89 15.75 8.15 7.47
CA LYS A 89 15.78 8.96 8.71
C LYS A 89 16.11 8.15 9.97
N GLY A 90 16.44 6.86 9.83
CA GLY A 90 16.79 5.96 10.93
C GLY A 90 15.59 5.30 11.62
N ARG A 91 14.36 5.43 11.10
CA ARG A 91 13.18 4.75 11.65
C ARG A 91 12.90 3.47 10.89
N THR A 92 12.87 2.33 11.57
CA THR A 92 12.53 1.05 10.93
C THR A 92 11.05 0.73 11.04
N SER A 93 10.53 0.04 10.03
CA SER A 93 9.18 -0.52 10.00
C SER A 93 9.24 -2.04 9.84
N PRO A 94 8.14 -2.76 10.16
CA PRO A 94 8.01 -4.19 9.89
C PRO A 94 8.39 -4.60 8.45
N ILE A 95 7.97 -3.82 7.44
CA ILE A 95 8.24 -4.17 6.05
C ILE A 95 9.72 -4.02 5.72
N ILE A 96 10.34 -2.92 6.13
CA ILE A 96 11.75 -2.67 5.82
C ILE A 96 12.62 -3.70 6.54
N HIS A 97 12.29 -4.02 7.79
CA HIS A 97 12.98 -5.07 8.52
C HIS A 97 12.88 -6.43 7.80
N SER A 98 11.70 -6.78 7.29
CA SER A 98 11.53 -8.05 6.56
C SER A 98 12.30 -8.11 5.25
N ILE A 99 12.39 -6.99 4.50
CA ILE A 99 13.18 -6.89 3.27
C ILE A 99 14.66 -7.13 3.58
N ILE A 100 15.19 -6.45 4.61
CA ILE A 100 16.60 -6.56 5.01
C ILE A 100 16.91 -7.97 5.55
N LYS A 101 15.98 -8.58 6.27
CA LYS A 101 16.11 -9.95 6.78
C LYS A 101 16.19 -10.96 5.63
N GLU A 102 15.43 -10.76 4.55
CA GLU A 102 15.46 -11.62 3.36
C GLU A 102 16.70 -11.42 2.49
N SER A 103 17.22 -10.19 2.37
CA SER A 103 18.43 -9.89 1.59
C SER A 103 19.74 -10.29 2.28
N GLY A 104 19.70 -10.48 3.61
CA GLY A 104 20.89 -10.79 4.40
C GLY A 104 21.75 -9.56 4.71
N ALA A 105 22.63 -9.68 5.71
CA ALA A 105 23.34 -8.54 6.32
C ALA A 105 24.48 -7.92 5.48
N THR A 106 24.79 -8.49 4.31
CA THR A 106 25.95 -8.13 3.48
C THR A 106 25.61 -7.37 2.21
N GLU A 107 24.33 -7.29 1.85
CA GLU A 107 23.88 -6.53 0.67
C GLU A 107 23.59 -5.07 1.01
N ASP A 108 23.70 -4.21 0.00
CA ASP A 108 23.29 -2.81 0.09
C ASP A 108 21.78 -2.75 0.36
N GLN A 109 21.43 -2.55 1.63
CA GLN A 109 20.04 -2.56 2.11
C GLN A 109 19.16 -1.56 1.36
N LEU A 110 19.72 -0.41 0.97
CA LEU A 110 18.98 0.58 0.19
C LEU A 110 18.63 0.04 -1.19
N LYS A 111 19.57 -0.66 -1.83
CA LYS A 111 19.35 -1.31 -3.12
C LYS A 111 18.26 -2.37 -3.04
N CYS A 112 18.26 -3.21 -2.01
CA CYS A 112 17.21 -4.24 -1.83
C CYS A 112 15.81 -3.60 -1.66
N ILE A 113 15.72 -2.49 -0.93
CA ILE A 113 14.47 -1.73 -0.79
C ILE A 113 14.04 -1.13 -2.14
N GLU A 114 15.00 -0.59 -2.92
CA GLU A 114 14.75 -0.03 -4.25
C GLU A 114 14.27 -1.08 -5.24
N GLU A 115 14.83 -2.28 -5.22
CA GLU A 115 14.38 -3.41 -6.02
C GLU A 115 12.91 -3.75 -5.72
N LYS A 116 12.51 -3.80 -4.44
CA LYS A 116 11.11 -4.02 -4.07
C LYS A 116 10.18 -2.90 -4.51
N VAL A 117 10.65 -1.65 -4.52
CA VAL A 117 9.88 -0.51 -5.02
C VAL A 117 9.62 -0.65 -6.52
N GLU A 118 10.66 -0.97 -7.30
CA GLU A 118 10.52 -1.19 -8.75
C GLU A 118 9.64 -2.41 -9.05
N ASP A 119 9.78 -3.52 -8.33
CA ASP A 119 8.91 -4.70 -8.48
C ASP A 119 7.42 -4.36 -8.34
N VAL A 120 7.07 -3.54 -7.35
CA VAL A 120 5.67 -3.12 -7.11
C VAL A 120 5.20 -2.18 -8.19
N LYS A 121 6.05 -1.25 -8.62
CA LYS A 121 5.76 -0.30 -9.69
C LYS A 121 5.53 -1.02 -11.02
N ASP A 122 6.39 -1.95 -11.40
CA ASP A 122 6.25 -2.73 -12.64
C ASP A 122 4.96 -3.57 -12.63
N ARG A 123 4.65 -4.17 -11.48
CA ARG A 123 3.38 -4.89 -11.30
C ARG A 123 2.18 -3.95 -11.44
N LEU A 124 2.23 -2.77 -10.84
CA LEU A 124 1.17 -1.75 -10.93
C LEU A 124 0.96 -1.27 -12.37
N LEU A 125 2.04 -0.96 -13.09
CA LEU A 125 1.98 -0.52 -14.49
C LEU A 125 1.50 -1.65 -15.43
N THR A 126 1.77 -2.90 -15.08
CA THR A 126 1.21 -4.05 -15.80
C THR A 126 -0.29 -4.16 -15.56
N ASN A 127 -0.72 -4.06 -14.29
CA ASN A 127 -2.13 -4.11 -13.91
C ASN A 127 -2.94 -2.92 -14.46
N SER A 128 -2.34 -1.74 -14.60
CA SER A 128 -3.03 -0.56 -15.12
C SER A 128 -3.46 -0.70 -16.58
N LYS A 129 -2.82 -1.58 -17.35
CA LYS A 129 -3.22 -1.89 -18.75
C LYS A 129 -4.63 -2.47 -18.83
N GLU A 130 -5.08 -3.17 -17.79
CA GLU A 130 -6.44 -3.72 -17.69
C GLU A 130 -7.50 -2.62 -17.55
N LEU A 131 -7.10 -1.41 -17.14
CA LEU A 131 -7.99 -0.26 -16.98
C LEU A 131 -8.18 0.57 -18.26
N LEU A 132 -7.56 0.15 -19.38
CA LEU A 132 -7.71 0.73 -20.72
C LEU A 132 -7.66 2.28 -20.72
N SER A 133 -8.83 2.94 -20.73
CA SER A 133 -8.97 4.40 -20.74
C SER A 133 -8.34 5.12 -19.54
N PHE A 134 -8.10 4.42 -18.44
CA PHE A 134 -7.50 4.98 -17.23
C PHE A 134 -6.02 4.62 -17.05
N GLU A 135 -5.40 3.88 -17.98
CA GLU A 135 -3.98 3.53 -17.89
C GLU A 135 -3.12 4.78 -17.72
N ARG A 136 -3.33 5.79 -18.58
CA ARG A 136 -2.60 7.06 -18.53
C ARG A 136 -2.78 7.79 -17.20
N PHE A 137 -4.01 7.79 -16.68
CA PHE A 137 -4.31 8.38 -15.38
C PHE A 137 -3.48 7.72 -14.27
N VAL A 138 -3.39 6.39 -14.26
CA VAL A 138 -2.57 5.66 -13.27
C VAL A 138 -1.10 5.99 -13.43
N ILE A 139 -0.56 5.97 -14.65
CA ILE A 139 0.84 6.29 -14.93
C ILE A 139 1.20 7.68 -14.39
N GLU A 140 0.40 8.70 -14.71
CA GLU A 140 0.64 10.07 -14.25
C GLU A 140 0.67 10.18 -12.73
N HIS A 141 -0.23 9.46 -12.02
CA HIS A 141 -0.26 9.46 -10.56
C HIS A 141 0.89 8.67 -9.93
N VAL A 142 1.37 7.61 -10.59
CA VAL A 142 2.56 6.87 -10.15
C VAL A 142 3.82 7.72 -10.30
N ASP A 143 3.98 8.40 -11.43
CA ASP A 143 5.09 9.30 -11.68
C ASP A 143 5.10 10.48 -10.69
N GLU A 144 3.92 11.08 -10.42
CA GLU A 144 3.80 12.12 -9.41
C GLU A 144 4.16 11.61 -8.01
N LEU A 145 3.67 10.43 -7.65
CA LEU A 145 3.96 9.79 -6.36
C LEU A 145 5.48 9.59 -6.18
N ILE A 146 6.14 8.96 -7.15
CA ILE A 146 7.59 8.71 -7.11
C ILE A 146 8.37 10.03 -7.11
N GLY A 147 7.94 11.01 -7.90
CA GLY A 147 8.52 12.34 -7.95
C GLY A 147 8.55 12.99 -6.56
N ARG A 148 7.41 12.99 -5.85
CA ARG A 148 7.30 13.59 -4.49
C ARG A 148 8.33 12.99 -3.51
N PHE A 149 8.55 11.69 -3.53
CA PHE A 149 9.52 11.04 -2.64
C PHE A 149 10.98 11.22 -3.10
N SER A 150 11.21 11.38 -4.40
CA SER A 150 12.54 11.71 -4.94
C SER A 150 12.98 13.13 -4.54
N PHE A 151 12.06 14.11 -4.54
CA PHE A 151 12.37 15.49 -4.13
C PHE A 151 12.64 15.64 -2.64
N GLN A 152 11.96 14.86 -1.77
CA GLN A 152 12.23 14.88 -0.33
C GLN A 152 13.67 14.43 -0.01
N LYS A 153 14.19 13.45 -0.74
CA LYS A 153 15.60 13.02 -0.62
C LYS A 153 16.59 14.14 -0.94
N GLY A 154 16.33 14.92 -1.99
CA GLY A 154 17.21 16.02 -2.43
C GLY A 154 17.25 17.22 -1.48
N ILE A 155 16.18 17.48 -0.74
CA ILE A 155 16.14 18.55 0.27
C ILE A 155 16.89 18.12 1.53
N GLU A 156 16.70 16.87 1.96
CA GLU A 156 17.36 16.31 3.16
C GLU A 156 18.88 16.13 2.97
N GLU A 157 19.35 15.80 1.76
CA GLU A 157 20.78 15.77 1.43
C GLU A 157 21.39 17.18 1.26
N GLY A 158 20.58 18.20 1.00
CA GLY A 158 21.00 19.60 0.86
C GLY A 158 21.18 20.35 2.18
N GLU A 159 20.54 19.91 3.27
CA GLU A 159 20.65 20.51 4.61
C GLU A 159 21.83 19.98 5.44
N LEU A 160 22.52 18.93 4.96
CA LEU A 160 23.69 18.32 5.60
C LEU A 160 25.03 18.80 5.02
N ARG A 161 25.07 19.89 4.25
CA ARG A 161 26.29 20.48 3.67
C ARG A 161 26.68 21.81 4.31
#